data_AF-A0A7Y4SPB7-F1
#
_entry.id   AF-A0A7Y4SPB7-F1
#
_cell.length_a   1.000
_cell.length_b   1.000
_cell.length_c   1.000
_cell.angle_alpha   90.00
_cell.angle_beta   90.00
_cell.angle_gamma   90.00
#
_symmetry.space_group_name_H-M   'P 1'
#
loop_
_entity.id
_entity.type
_entity.pdbx_description
1 polymer ?
#
loop_
_entity_poly.entity_id
_entity_poly.type
_entity_poly.pdbx_seq_one_letter_code
_entity_poly.pdbx_strand_id
1 'polypeptide(L)'
;MRTFNDIQRKLNLKKFVGSFNGDLFCTPVAPGVPRILVRHFNRGWPGELIPTYVAVLRETAAWIERDPQLASVVRVEQPTEIGQDFLALPHRMGTPLSAYSDDEDPPEPPEELSAMQSRFRARLTEVRPEDELIVRILGRSVLEPTGKTIYSFPEEKFIINDLKPTREELEQYKAAHSEAS
;
A
#
# COMPACT_ATOMS: atom_id res chain seq x y z
N MET A 1 -9.72 5.47 20.03
CA MET A 1 -8.74 5.41 18.92
C MET A 1 -7.97 6.73 18.91
N ARG A 2 -6.64 6.71 18.75
CA ARG A 2 -5.81 7.94 18.79
C ARG A 2 -6.02 8.81 17.55
N THR A 3 -5.73 10.10 17.65
CA THR A 3 -5.68 11.05 16.53
C THR A 3 -4.26 11.23 16.01
N PHE A 4 -4.11 11.82 14.83
CA PHE A 4 -2.83 12.15 14.24
C PHE A 4 -2.04 13.08 15.16
N ASN A 5 -2.71 14.06 15.77
CA ASN A 5 -2.09 15.00 16.70
C ASN A 5 -1.45 14.28 17.90
N ASP A 6 -2.10 13.23 18.41
CA ASP A 6 -1.57 12.44 19.54
C ASP A 6 -0.27 11.73 19.15
N ILE A 7 -0.28 11.04 18.00
CA ILE A 7 0.88 10.27 17.54
C ILE A 7 2.00 11.18 17.03
N GLN A 8 1.69 12.32 16.41
CA GLN A 8 2.66 13.31 15.96
C GLN A 8 3.47 13.85 17.13
N ARG A 9 2.82 14.24 18.23
CA ARG A 9 3.52 14.72 19.44
C ARG A 9 4.33 13.60 20.09
N LYS A 10 3.74 12.41 20.23
CA LYS A 10 4.39 11.26 20.88
C LYS A 10 5.65 10.81 20.15
N LEU A 11 5.63 10.77 18.81
CA LEU A 11 6.72 10.25 17.99
C LEU A 11 7.58 11.36 17.35
N ASN A 12 7.30 12.64 17.65
CA ASN A 12 7.94 13.81 17.05
C ASN A 12 7.98 13.74 15.52
N LEU A 13 6.86 13.35 14.90
CA LEU A 13 6.79 13.09 13.46
C LEU A 13 7.10 14.36 12.66
N LYS A 14 7.90 14.20 11.59
CA LYS A 14 8.23 15.26 10.64
C LYS A 14 7.58 14.97 9.31
N LYS A 15 7.09 16.02 8.63
CA LYS A 15 6.49 15.88 7.30
C LYS A 15 7.55 15.35 6.34
N PHE A 16 7.21 14.30 5.62
CA PHE A 16 8.10 13.64 4.66
C PHE A 16 7.72 14.02 3.23
N VAL A 17 6.49 13.71 2.81
CA VAL A 17 6.01 14.02 1.46
C VAL A 17 4.50 14.24 1.45
N GLY A 18 4.01 15.11 0.56
CA GLY A 18 2.57 15.24 0.31
C GLY A 18 2.08 14.17 -0.66
N SER A 19 0.89 13.61 -0.44
CA SER A 19 0.28 12.63 -1.34
C SER A 19 -1.21 12.97 -1.54
N PHE A 20 -1.80 12.46 -2.62
CA PHE A 20 -3.22 12.68 -2.95
C PHE A 20 -4.14 12.28 -1.79
N ASN A 21 -3.85 11.15 -1.15
CA ASN A 21 -4.65 10.60 -0.05
C ASN A 21 -4.26 11.15 1.33
N GLY A 22 -3.61 12.32 1.37
CA GLY A 22 -3.10 12.94 2.58
C GLY A 22 -1.57 12.96 2.68
N ASP A 23 -1.07 13.69 3.67
CA ASP A 23 0.37 13.88 3.89
C ASP A 23 1.01 12.68 4.61
N LEU A 24 2.24 12.34 4.22
CA LEU A 24 3.07 11.34 4.87
C LEU A 24 4.06 12.02 5.83
N PHE A 25 4.23 11.43 7.00
CA PHE A 25 5.14 11.86 8.04
C PHE A 25 6.02 10.69 8.47
N CYS A 26 7.23 10.95 8.92
CA CYS A 26 8.13 9.93 9.44
C CYS A 26 8.75 10.33 10.77
N THR A 27 9.16 9.33 11.55
CA THR A 27 10.01 9.55 12.72
C THR A 27 11.38 10.09 12.26
N PRO A 28 11.97 11.08 12.94
CA PRO A 28 13.36 11.48 12.70
C PRO A 28 14.28 10.26 12.77
N VAL A 29 15.23 10.15 11.83
CA VAL A 29 16.15 9.02 11.79
C VAL A 29 17.04 9.07 13.03
N ALA A 30 16.83 8.15 13.96
CA ALA A 30 17.68 7.92 15.11
C ALA A 30 18.12 6.45 15.15
N PRO A 31 19.39 6.14 15.46
CA PRO A 31 19.86 4.77 15.59
C PRO A 31 19.00 3.96 16.56
N GLY A 32 18.57 2.77 16.14
CA GLY A 32 17.76 1.86 16.96
C GLY A 32 16.26 2.18 17.05
N VAL A 33 15.78 3.28 16.45
CA VAL A 33 14.34 3.59 16.41
C VAL A 33 13.72 2.99 15.15
N PRO A 34 12.65 2.17 15.27
CA PRO A 34 11.91 1.69 14.10
C PRO A 34 11.45 2.86 13.24
N ARG A 35 11.79 2.85 11.95
CA ARG A 35 11.30 3.88 11.03
C ARG A 35 9.82 3.63 10.79
N ILE A 36 8.98 4.55 11.23
CA ILE A 36 7.53 4.50 11.02
C ILE A 36 7.16 5.58 10.01
N LEU A 37 6.32 5.20 9.05
CA LEU A 37 5.66 6.12 8.14
C LEU A 37 4.21 6.28 8.60
N VAL A 38 3.76 7.51 8.78
CA VAL A 38 2.39 7.82 9.20
C VAL A 38 1.71 8.62 8.11
N ARG A 39 0.60 8.09 7.59
CA ARG A 39 -0.30 8.78 6.67
C ARG A 39 -1.36 9.52 7.47
N HIS A 40 -1.41 10.84 7.35
CA HIS A 40 -2.47 11.68 7.88
C HIS A 40 -3.47 12.00 6.77
N PHE A 41 -4.74 11.66 6.96
CA PHE A 41 -5.81 11.87 5.99
C PHE A 41 -6.36 13.31 6.04
N ASN A 42 -5.52 14.30 5.75
CA ASN A 42 -5.80 15.74 5.95
C ASN A 42 -6.24 16.52 4.70
N ARG A 43 -6.51 15.84 3.57
CA ARG A 43 -6.81 16.49 2.28
C ARG A 43 -8.23 16.24 1.77
N GLY A 44 -9.21 16.36 2.67
CA GLY A 44 -10.62 16.14 2.32
C GLY A 44 -10.99 14.67 2.13
N TRP A 45 -10.13 13.75 2.58
CA TRP A 45 -10.48 12.33 2.69
C TRP A 45 -11.40 12.15 3.89
N PRO A 46 -12.63 11.63 3.74
CA PRO A 46 -13.51 11.40 4.87
C PRO A 46 -12.87 10.39 5.82
N GLY A 47 -12.73 10.74 7.10
CA GLY A 47 -12.18 9.83 8.12
C GLY A 47 -12.97 8.51 8.23
N GLU A 48 -14.27 8.56 7.89
CA GLU A 48 -15.13 7.37 7.80
C GLU A 48 -14.74 6.35 6.72
N LEU A 49 -13.88 6.72 5.77
CA LEU A 49 -13.35 5.81 4.74
C LEU A 49 -12.05 5.13 5.17
N ILE A 50 -11.44 5.51 6.30
CA ILE A 50 -10.21 4.88 6.79
C ILE A 50 -10.42 3.39 7.12
N PRO A 51 -11.49 2.97 7.82
CA PRO A 51 -11.76 1.55 8.04
C PRO A 51 -11.93 0.78 6.73
N THR A 52 -12.61 1.38 5.75
CA THR A 52 -12.80 0.80 4.41
C THR A 52 -11.47 0.64 3.68
N TYR A 53 -10.59 1.65 3.75
CA TYR A 53 -9.25 1.58 3.18
C TYR A 53 -8.43 0.43 3.77
N VAL A 54 -8.51 0.24 5.09
CA VAL A 54 -7.85 -0.88 5.78
C VAL A 54 -8.44 -2.23 5.36
N ALA A 55 -9.78 -2.32 5.19
CA ALA A 55 -10.42 -3.53 4.69
C ALA A 55 -9.90 -3.89 3.29
N VAL A 56 -9.81 -2.91 2.39
CA VAL A 56 -9.23 -3.09 1.05
C VAL A 56 -7.78 -3.56 1.10
N LEU A 57 -6.95 -3.01 2.01
CA LEU A 57 -5.57 -3.49 2.21
C LEU A 57 -5.52 -4.97 2.62
N ARG A 58 -6.42 -5.38 3.52
CA ARG A 58 -6.49 -6.76 4.02
C ARG A 58 -6.99 -7.72 2.94
N GLU A 59 -8.06 -7.36 2.23
CA GLU A 59 -8.59 -8.18 1.14
C GLU A 59 -7.59 -8.31 0.00
N THR A 60 -6.84 -7.25 -0.29
CA THR A 60 -5.78 -7.30 -1.31
C THR A 60 -4.66 -8.25 -0.89
N ALA A 61 -4.25 -8.21 0.38
CA ALA A 61 -3.27 -9.17 0.91
C ALA A 61 -3.79 -10.61 0.84
N ALA A 62 -5.03 -10.84 1.29
CA ALA A 62 -5.67 -12.14 1.23
C ALA A 62 -5.80 -12.66 -0.20
N TRP A 63 -6.10 -11.79 -1.17
CA TRP A 63 -6.18 -12.16 -2.58
C TRP A 63 -4.81 -12.62 -3.13
N ILE A 64 -3.72 -11.94 -2.76
CA ILE A 64 -2.35 -12.37 -3.11
C ILE A 64 -2.02 -13.73 -2.47
N GLU A 65 -2.38 -13.92 -1.21
CA GLU A 65 -2.08 -15.14 -0.44
C GLU A 65 -2.79 -16.40 -0.96
N ARG A 66 -3.86 -16.26 -1.75
CA ARG A 66 -4.52 -17.39 -2.44
C ARG A 66 -3.63 -18.05 -3.49
N ASP A 67 -2.61 -17.35 -3.99
CA ASP A 67 -1.60 -17.88 -4.92
C ASP A 67 -0.21 -17.87 -4.25
N PRO A 68 0.29 -19.03 -3.79
CA PRO A 68 1.60 -19.12 -3.16
C PRO A 68 2.76 -18.63 -4.03
N GLN A 69 2.66 -18.74 -5.36
CA GLN A 69 3.72 -18.29 -6.28
C GLN A 69 3.71 -16.77 -6.48
N LEU A 70 2.54 -16.14 -6.39
CA LEU A 70 2.45 -14.68 -6.37
C LEU A 70 2.90 -14.16 -5.00
N ALA A 71 2.42 -14.77 -3.90
CA ALA A 71 2.79 -14.42 -2.54
C ALA A 71 4.29 -14.60 -2.24
N SER A 72 4.98 -15.47 -2.99
CA SER A 72 6.44 -15.62 -2.87
C SER A 72 7.21 -14.42 -3.41
N VAL A 73 6.64 -13.61 -4.32
CA VAL A 73 7.33 -12.48 -4.96
C VAL A 73 6.71 -11.11 -4.67
N VAL A 74 5.51 -11.06 -4.09
CA VAL A 74 4.88 -9.79 -3.66
C VAL A 74 4.08 -9.94 -2.38
N ARG A 75 4.02 -8.87 -1.57
CA ARG A 75 3.10 -8.75 -0.42
C ARG A 75 2.58 -7.33 -0.23
N VAL A 76 1.44 -7.18 0.44
CA VAL A 76 0.92 -5.88 0.88
C VAL A 76 1.30 -5.65 2.34
N GLU A 77 1.99 -4.55 2.63
CA GLU A 77 2.33 -4.18 3.99
C GLU A 77 1.07 -3.74 4.74
N GLN A 78 0.89 -4.24 5.97
CA GLN A 78 -0.27 -3.93 6.78
C GLN A 78 0.03 -2.78 7.77
N PRO A 79 -0.97 -1.94 8.10
CA PRO A 79 -0.79 -0.91 9.11
C PRO A 79 -0.47 -1.53 10.48
N THR A 80 0.52 -0.96 11.16
CA THR A 80 0.84 -1.29 12.56
C THR A 80 -0.08 -0.59 13.55
N GLU A 81 -0.67 0.54 13.12
CA GLU A 81 -1.67 1.26 13.90
C GLU A 81 -2.69 1.95 12.99
N ILE A 82 -3.95 1.93 13.45
CA ILE A 82 -5.08 2.61 12.80
C ILE A 82 -5.62 3.66 13.78
N GLY A 83 -5.55 4.92 13.36
CA GLY A 83 -6.07 6.08 14.08
C GLY A 83 -7.40 6.57 13.52
N GLN A 84 -7.97 7.59 14.17
CA GLN A 84 -9.21 8.24 13.70
C GLN A 84 -9.06 8.92 12.34
N ASP A 85 -7.87 9.45 12.07
CA ASP A 85 -7.50 10.29 10.94
C ASP A 85 -6.11 9.92 10.39
N PHE A 86 -5.54 8.78 10.80
CA PHE A 86 -4.22 8.34 10.34
C PHE A 86 -4.07 6.82 10.23
N LEU A 87 -3.06 6.40 9.47
CA LEU A 87 -2.51 5.04 9.46
C LEU A 87 -1.00 5.09 9.70
N ALA A 88 -0.49 4.22 10.58
CA ALA A 88 0.95 4.02 10.75
C ALA A 88 1.39 2.71 10.09
N LEU A 89 2.49 2.77 9.36
CA LEU A 89 3.06 1.68 8.56
C LEU A 89 4.56 1.57 8.83
N PRO A 90 5.17 0.38 8.71
CA PRO A 90 6.62 0.26 8.66
C PRO A 90 7.18 1.06 7.48
N HIS A 91 8.19 1.89 7.73
CA HIS A 91 8.88 2.59 6.64
C HIS A 91 9.97 1.68 6.08
N ARG A 92 9.68 1.07 4.92
CA ARG A 92 10.61 0.21 4.20
C ARG A 92 11.47 1.02 3.23
N MET A 93 12.73 0.64 3.10
CA MET A 93 13.66 1.16 2.08
C MET A 93 13.81 0.10 1.00
N GLY A 94 13.87 0.54 -0.27
CA GLY A 94 13.99 -0.35 -1.42
C GLY A 94 13.90 0.43 -2.72
N THR A 95 14.05 -0.25 -3.84
CA THR A 95 13.97 0.36 -5.17
C THR A 95 12.50 0.46 -5.58
N PRO A 96 11.94 1.65 -5.82
CA PRO A 96 10.55 1.80 -6.22
C PRO A 96 10.31 1.22 -7.61
N LEU A 97 9.11 0.71 -7.87
CA LEU A 97 8.74 0.14 -9.15
C LEU A 97 8.90 1.13 -10.31
N SER A 98 8.69 2.42 -10.05
CA SER A 98 8.92 3.49 -11.05
C SER A 98 10.39 3.66 -11.45
N ALA A 99 11.36 3.30 -10.61
CA ALA A 99 12.78 3.46 -10.95
C ALA A 99 13.20 2.59 -12.15
N TYR A 100 12.52 1.47 -12.37
CA TYR A 100 12.84 0.55 -13.47
C TYR A 100 12.34 1.02 -14.84
N SER A 101 11.60 2.13 -14.91
CA SER A 101 11.05 2.67 -16.16
C SER A 101 11.28 4.15 -16.36
N ASP A 102 11.31 4.93 -15.27
CA ASP A 102 11.21 6.39 -15.32
C ASP A 102 12.53 7.11 -15.03
N ASP A 103 13.58 6.38 -14.61
CA ASP A 103 14.90 6.95 -14.31
C ASP A 103 15.73 7.18 -15.59
N GLU A 104 16.61 8.18 -15.59
CA GLU A 104 17.50 8.51 -16.72
C GLU A 104 18.46 7.36 -17.06
N ASP A 105 18.87 6.63 -16.03
CA ASP A 105 19.69 5.41 -16.12
C ASP A 105 19.06 4.35 -15.19
N PRO A 106 18.00 3.64 -15.67
CA PRO A 106 17.23 2.75 -14.82
C PRO A 106 18.08 1.53 -14.42
N PRO A 107 18.03 1.09 -13.15
CA PRO A 107 18.73 -0.10 -12.73
C PRO A 107 18.18 -1.34 -13.45
N GLU A 108 19.01 -2.37 -13.58
CA GLU A 108 18.56 -3.67 -14.11
C GLU A 108 17.41 -4.22 -13.24
N PRO A 109 16.26 -4.58 -13.84
CA PRO A 109 15.12 -5.08 -13.08
C PRO A 109 15.43 -6.48 -12.51
N PRO A 110 15.05 -6.75 -11.25
CA PRO A 110 15.20 -8.07 -10.66
C PRO A 110 14.26 -9.09 -11.33
N GLU A 111 14.62 -10.38 -11.34
CA GLU A 111 13.82 -11.44 -11.97
C GLU A 111 12.39 -11.51 -11.38
N GLU A 112 12.26 -11.19 -10.10
CA GLU A 112 11.02 -11.09 -9.35
C GLU A 112 10.04 -10.11 -9.97
N LEU A 113 10.51 -9.09 -10.71
CA LEU A 113 9.63 -8.12 -11.34
C LEU A 113 8.79 -8.79 -12.43
N SER A 114 9.48 -9.49 -13.35
CA SER A 114 8.84 -10.24 -14.42
C SER A 114 7.96 -11.36 -13.84
N ALA A 115 8.45 -12.03 -12.79
CA ALA A 115 7.73 -13.10 -12.13
C ALA A 115 6.44 -12.61 -11.46
N MET A 116 6.48 -11.49 -10.73
CA MET A 116 5.33 -10.84 -10.11
C MET A 116 4.29 -10.44 -11.15
N GLN A 117 4.71 -9.72 -12.20
CA GLN A 117 3.77 -9.21 -13.20
C GLN A 117 3.15 -10.33 -14.04
N SER A 118 3.93 -11.34 -14.44
CA SER A 118 3.44 -12.46 -15.24
C SER A 118 2.44 -13.31 -14.45
N ARG A 119 2.74 -13.61 -13.17
CA ARG A 119 1.82 -14.34 -12.30
C ARG A 119 0.55 -13.55 -12.04
N PHE A 120 0.67 -12.26 -11.73
CA PHE A 120 -0.50 -11.40 -11.56
C PHE A 120 -1.39 -11.41 -12.81
N ARG A 121 -0.81 -11.26 -14.01
CA ARG A 121 -1.56 -11.34 -15.28
C ARG A 121 -2.24 -12.69 -15.51
N ALA A 122 -1.58 -13.79 -15.17
CA ALA A 122 -2.19 -15.13 -15.28
C ALA A 122 -3.46 -15.24 -14.42
N ARG A 123 -3.41 -14.71 -13.18
CA ARG A 123 -4.56 -14.67 -12.26
C ARG A 123 -5.70 -13.79 -12.76
N LEU A 124 -5.46 -12.82 -13.65
CA LEU A 124 -6.52 -11.98 -14.20
C LEU A 124 -7.56 -12.77 -15.02
N THR A 125 -7.19 -13.94 -15.54
CA THR A 125 -8.10 -14.79 -16.32
C THR A 125 -9.10 -15.55 -15.46
N GLU A 126 -8.87 -15.62 -14.14
CA GLU A 126 -9.68 -16.37 -13.17
C GLU A 126 -10.36 -15.44 -12.15
N VAL A 127 -10.42 -14.14 -12.43
CA VAL A 127 -11.04 -13.16 -11.51
C VAL A 127 -12.54 -13.41 -11.44
N ARG A 128 -13.02 -13.62 -10.22
CA ARG A 128 -14.46 -13.68 -9.94
C ARG A 128 -15.02 -12.26 -9.86
N PRO A 129 -16.30 -12.04 -10.19
CA PRO A 129 -16.92 -10.72 -10.16
C PRO A 129 -16.73 -9.97 -8.82
N GLU A 130 -16.80 -10.69 -7.70
CA GLU A 130 -16.60 -10.13 -6.36
C GLU A 130 -15.18 -9.61 -6.10
N ASP A 131 -14.18 -10.12 -6.82
CA ASP A 131 -12.77 -9.74 -6.65
C ASP A 131 -12.35 -8.60 -7.61
N GLU A 132 -13.17 -8.20 -8.58
CA GLU A 132 -12.82 -7.25 -9.65
C GLU A 132 -12.28 -5.91 -9.14
N LEU A 133 -12.94 -5.35 -8.12
CA LEU A 133 -12.54 -4.07 -7.53
C LEU A 133 -11.16 -4.17 -6.87
N ILE A 134 -10.94 -5.23 -6.08
CA ILE A 134 -9.65 -5.49 -5.40
C ILE A 134 -8.54 -5.67 -6.43
N VAL A 135 -8.79 -6.46 -7.47
CA VAL A 135 -7.81 -6.72 -8.53
C VAL A 135 -7.48 -5.45 -9.30
N ARG A 136 -8.47 -4.59 -9.60
CA ARG A 136 -8.22 -3.29 -10.25
C ARG A 136 -7.36 -2.37 -9.39
N ILE A 137 -7.62 -2.30 -8.08
CA ILE A 137 -6.80 -1.52 -7.14
C ILE A 137 -5.38 -2.07 -7.07
N LEU A 138 -5.23 -3.38 -6.92
CA LEU A 138 -3.94 -4.07 -6.86
C LEU A 138 -3.15 -3.94 -8.17
N GLY A 139 -3.82 -3.97 -9.32
CA GLY A 139 -3.19 -3.85 -10.64
C GLY A 139 -2.36 -2.58 -10.77
N ARG A 140 -2.83 -1.45 -10.24
CA ARG A 140 -2.07 -0.19 -10.21
C ARG A 140 -0.80 -0.23 -9.34
N SER A 141 -0.72 -1.16 -8.40
CA SER A 141 0.45 -1.37 -7.55
C SER A 141 1.41 -2.44 -8.10
N VAL A 142 0.99 -3.25 -9.07
CA VAL A 142 1.80 -4.36 -9.62
C VAL A 142 2.24 -4.10 -11.06
N LEU A 143 1.37 -3.50 -11.88
CA LEU A 143 1.57 -3.38 -13.32
C LEU A 143 1.99 -1.97 -13.76
N GLU A 144 1.76 -0.95 -12.94
CA GLU A 144 2.08 0.44 -13.26
C GLU A 144 3.37 0.90 -12.55
N PRO A 145 4.17 1.77 -13.18
CA PRO A 145 5.26 2.49 -12.50
C PRO A 145 4.72 3.22 -11.26
N THR A 146 5.29 2.93 -10.09
CA THR A 146 4.84 3.55 -8.84
C THR A 146 5.93 3.60 -7.77
N GLY A 147 5.98 4.70 -7.02
CA GLY A 147 6.79 4.83 -5.81
C GLY A 147 6.21 4.12 -4.58
N LYS A 148 5.07 3.43 -4.72
CA LYS A 148 4.35 2.78 -3.60
C LYS A 148 4.61 1.29 -3.47
N THR A 149 5.21 0.70 -4.49
CA THR A 149 5.66 -0.69 -4.50
C THR A 149 7.17 -0.65 -4.61
N ILE A 150 7.87 -1.30 -3.69
CA ILE A 150 9.33 -1.30 -3.65
C ILE A 150 9.87 -2.72 -3.70
N TYR A 151 11.00 -2.91 -4.35
CA TYR A 151 11.77 -4.15 -4.23
C TYR A 151 12.67 -4.11 -2.99
N SER A 152 12.54 -5.11 -2.13
CA SER A 152 13.38 -5.31 -0.96
C SER A 152 14.42 -6.37 -1.27
N PHE A 153 15.68 -5.97 -1.47
CA PHE A 153 16.79 -6.91 -1.67
C PHE A 153 16.95 -7.91 -0.51
N PRO A 154 16.83 -7.52 0.78
CA PRO A 154 16.93 -8.49 1.87
C PRO A 154 15.80 -9.53 1.90
N GLU A 155 14.62 -9.20 1.36
CA GLU A 155 13.47 -10.12 1.34
C GLU A 155 13.30 -10.82 -0.02
N GLU A 156 14.09 -10.45 -1.03
CA GLU A 156 13.95 -10.85 -2.44
C GLU A 156 12.49 -10.79 -2.91
N LYS A 157 11.82 -9.67 -2.58
CA LYS A 157 10.36 -9.54 -2.71
C LYS A 157 9.92 -8.09 -2.95
N PHE A 158 8.86 -7.93 -3.74
CA PHE A 158 8.14 -6.66 -3.84
C PHE A 158 7.20 -6.43 -2.65
N ILE A 159 7.27 -5.25 -2.07
CA ILE A 159 6.41 -4.83 -0.96
C ILE A 159 5.58 -3.65 -1.44
N ILE A 160 4.26 -3.85 -1.49
CA ILE A 160 3.29 -2.80 -1.71
C ILE A 160 3.08 -2.09 -0.37
N ASN A 161 3.76 -0.96 -0.20
CA ASN A 161 3.70 -0.15 1.03
C ASN A 161 2.38 0.60 1.17
N ASP A 162 1.68 0.82 0.07
CA ASP A 162 0.47 1.62 0.02
C ASP A 162 -0.34 1.26 -1.24
N LEU A 163 -1.66 1.23 -1.13
CA LEU A 163 -2.54 1.11 -2.28
C LEU A 163 -2.94 2.49 -2.80
N LYS A 164 -3.46 2.54 -4.02
CA LYS A 164 -3.94 3.77 -4.66
C LYS A 164 -5.43 3.67 -5.07
N PRO A 165 -6.35 3.24 -4.18
CA PRO A 165 -7.77 3.30 -4.50
C PRO A 165 -8.21 4.77 -4.65
N THR A 166 -9.15 5.02 -5.55
CA THR A 166 -9.86 6.29 -5.58
C THR A 166 -10.89 6.35 -4.45
N ARG A 167 -11.44 7.55 -4.21
CA ARG A 167 -12.52 7.71 -3.24
C ARG A 167 -13.75 6.91 -3.65
N GLU A 168 -14.12 6.96 -4.92
CA GLU A 168 -15.27 6.28 -5.50
C GLU A 168 -15.15 4.76 -5.34
N GLU A 169 -13.94 4.22 -5.48
CA GLU A 169 -13.68 2.79 -5.27
C GLU A 169 -13.83 2.37 -3.81
N LEU A 170 -13.42 3.21 -2.86
CA LEU A 170 -13.68 2.94 -1.45
C LEU A 170 -15.18 3.03 -1.14
N GLU A 171 -15.88 4.01 -1.69
CA GLU A 171 -17.33 4.15 -1.52
C GLU A 171 -18.07 2.95 -2.12
N GLN A 172 -17.67 2.49 -3.31
CA GLN A 172 -18.18 1.27 -3.95
C GLN A 172 -17.95 0.05 -3.05
N TYR A 173 -16.73 -0.13 -2.53
CA TYR A 173 -16.42 -1.24 -1.63
C TYR A 173 -17.27 -1.19 -0.35
N LYS A 174 -17.39 0.00 0.27
CA LYS A 174 -18.20 0.20 1.48
C LYS A 174 -19.67 -0.14 1.23
N ALA A 175 -20.24 0.29 0.11
CA ALA A 175 -21.63 0.01 -0.25
C ALA A 175 -21.89 -1.49 -0.38
N ALA A 176 -21.06 -2.19 -1.15
CA ALA A 176 -21.20 -3.63 -1.38
C ALA A 176 -21.09 -4.48 -0.10
N HIS A 177 -20.38 -4.00 0.92
CA HIS A 177 -20.20 -4.72 2.19
C HIS A 177 -21.12 -4.23 3.31
N SER A 178 -21.75 -3.07 3.17
CA SER A 178 -22.77 -2.59 4.11
C SER A 178 -24.13 -3.28 3.87
N GLU A 179 -24.41 -3.69 2.63
CA GLU A 179 -25.65 -4.41 2.27
C GLU A 179 -25.61 -5.90 2.65
N ALA A 180 -24.44 -6.42 3.04
CA ALA A 180 -24.23 -7.81 3.43
C ALA A 180 -24.24 -8.06 4.95
N SER A 181 -24.46 -7.00 5.76
CA SER A 181 -24.51 -7.03 7.25
C SER A 181 -25.92 -6.74 7.77
#